data_AF-A0A9Q9ZT45-F1
#
_entry.id   AF-A0A9Q9ZT45-F1
#
_cell.length_a   1.000
_cell.length_b   1.000
_cell.length_c   1.000
_cell.angle_alpha   90.00
_cell.angle_beta   90.00
_cell.angle_gamma   90.00
#
_symmetry.space_group_name_H-M   'P 1'
#
loop_
_entity.id
_entity.type
_entity.pdbx_description
1 polymer ?
#
loop_
_entity_poly.entity_id
_entity_poly.type
_entity_poly.pdbx_seq_one_letter_code
_entity_poly.pdbx_strand_id
1 'polypeptide(L)'
;MTTRAVRANDLECSHVLQTPVVLMTFPKVYPRECSNQTPGGCFQNRFEQIKNITAKVLPLNTVTNILTVAFNASEKIVESSSSASQAELASYGNCVLKTSEKLISTLVKPTVTSDRVSFTLPAVEGQVFMVGPQVTLNKIPRLDTTNSSVDIDLIGISKNNTERSAAVAFMSYVTMENLLKPDFFNTSNGTIKTMMSTVISVTLPKTTNTKLTKPVNFTFRHIREFDPNGSLSCVYWNNREWIVDGCSVLRTNSSYTVCSCVHLSTFALIMQTSRQSEVQNRTDMFSQSDSLLDLLNLVCVIVGLVFFSLALLTFALCQWSPLVNNVARINICISLLLAHLLFLLTQQFLSLILSQQVLCAAIAGLLHFLFLSGFVWMFIEGVLLFICVKNLSQISSKKRAVLSSGFLCVIGYVVALVVVCVSVGLVPEGYGNEQ
;
A
#
# COMPACT_ATOMS: atom_id res chain seq x y z
N MET A 1 33.32 49.21 -10.68
CA MET A 1 33.46 47.76 -10.39
C MET A 1 32.06 47.20 -10.18
N THR A 2 31.45 46.74 -11.25
CA THR A 2 30.05 46.29 -11.29
C THR A 2 29.97 45.25 -12.39
N THR A 3 29.84 43.98 -12.03
CA THR A 3 29.65 42.89 -12.99
C THR A 3 28.32 42.22 -12.73
N ARG A 4 27.42 42.43 -13.69
CA ARG A 4 26.16 41.72 -13.96
C ARG A 4 26.42 40.21 -14.10
N ALA A 5 25.52 39.41 -13.54
CA ALA A 5 25.30 38.04 -13.95
C ALA A 5 24.21 37.99 -15.03
N VAL A 6 24.51 37.39 -16.19
CA VAL A 6 23.54 37.00 -17.21
C VAL A 6 23.72 35.51 -17.51
N ARG A 7 22.58 34.83 -17.41
CA ARG A 7 22.14 33.51 -17.89
C ARG A 7 22.88 32.94 -19.11
N ALA A 8 23.12 31.62 -19.14
CA ALA A 8 23.45 30.87 -20.35
C ALA A 8 22.68 29.53 -20.38
N ASN A 9 21.84 29.40 -21.40
CA ASN A 9 21.31 28.15 -21.96
C ASN A 9 22.34 27.60 -22.98
N ASP A 10 22.16 26.31 -23.31
CA ASP A 10 22.56 25.61 -24.53
C ASP A 10 24.07 25.46 -24.83
N LEU A 11 24.50 24.19 -24.97
CA LEU A 11 25.67 23.86 -25.77
C LEU A 11 25.46 22.55 -26.55
N GLU A 12 25.37 22.73 -27.86
CA GLU A 12 25.48 21.76 -28.94
C GLU A 12 26.81 21.00 -28.92
N CYS A 13 26.74 19.72 -29.34
CA CYS A 13 27.89 18.91 -29.70
C CYS A 13 28.31 19.18 -31.15
N SER A 14 29.60 19.42 -31.40
CA SER A 14 30.19 19.31 -32.74
C SER A 14 31.71 19.03 -32.71
N HIS A 15 32.15 18.31 -33.75
CA HIS A 15 33.52 18.19 -34.33
C HIS A 15 34.53 17.23 -33.64
N VAL A 16 35.38 16.37 -34.27
CA VAL A 16 35.89 16.07 -35.65
C VAL A 16 36.58 14.66 -35.57
N LEU A 17 36.61 13.75 -36.56
CA LEU A 17 37.68 13.57 -37.59
C LEU A 17 37.37 12.44 -38.62
N GLN A 18 37.95 12.60 -39.82
CA GLN A 18 37.76 11.93 -41.13
C GLN A 18 37.98 10.39 -41.28
N THR A 19 37.32 9.86 -42.34
CA THR A 19 37.36 8.54 -43.04
C THR A 19 38.65 8.27 -43.86
N PRO A 20 38.95 7.09 -44.52
CA PRO A 20 38.02 6.07 -45.05
C PRO A 20 38.43 4.55 -45.10
N VAL A 21 37.47 3.72 -45.55
CA VAL A 21 37.53 2.38 -46.21
C VAL A 21 37.35 1.08 -45.37
N VAL A 22 36.11 0.56 -45.45
CA VAL A 22 35.62 -0.84 -45.66
C VAL A 22 36.31 -2.02 -44.94
N LEU A 23 35.64 -2.56 -43.91
CA LEU A 23 35.24 -3.98 -43.84
C LEU A 23 34.15 -4.20 -42.77
N MET A 24 33.10 -4.95 -43.13
CA MET A 24 31.99 -5.32 -42.27
C MET A 24 32.46 -6.03 -40.99
N THR A 25 32.33 -5.38 -39.83
CA THR A 25 32.30 -6.07 -38.53
C THR A 25 31.28 -5.40 -37.63
N PHE A 26 30.33 -6.19 -37.15
CA PHE A 26 29.42 -5.79 -36.06
C PHE A 26 30.26 -5.28 -34.88
N PRO A 27 29.86 -4.22 -34.16
CA PRO A 27 30.62 -3.74 -33.02
C PRO A 27 30.67 -4.84 -31.96
N LYS A 28 31.86 -5.38 -31.73
CA LYS A 28 32.18 -6.25 -30.61
C LYS A 28 31.84 -5.51 -29.31
N VAL A 29 30.79 -5.96 -28.62
CA VAL A 29 30.50 -5.55 -27.24
C VAL A 29 31.51 -6.26 -26.34
N TYR A 30 32.69 -5.67 -26.15
CA TYR A 30 33.64 -6.06 -25.09
C TYR A 30 33.59 -5.06 -23.93
N PRO A 31 33.82 -5.50 -22.67
CA PRO A 31 33.69 -4.68 -21.48
C PRO A 31 34.89 -3.72 -21.36
N ARG A 32 34.65 -2.41 -21.37
CA ARG A 32 35.59 -1.44 -20.78
C ARG A 32 35.04 -1.02 -19.43
N GLU A 33 35.88 -1.08 -18.40
CA GLU A 33 35.57 -0.61 -17.05
C GLU A 33 35.18 0.87 -17.09
N CYS A 34 34.04 1.22 -16.48
CA CYS A 34 33.57 2.59 -16.31
C CYS A 34 34.43 3.26 -15.22
N SER A 35 35.48 3.99 -15.60
CA SER A 35 36.44 4.54 -14.64
C SER A 35 36.17 5.97 -14.14
N ASN A 36 35.07 6.66 -14.51
CA ASN A 36 34.85 8.07 -14.08
C ASN A 36 33.39 8.61 -14.18
N GLN A 37 32.34 7.77 -14.10
CA GLN A 37 30.94 8.24 -14.10
C GLN A 37 30.16 7.71 -12.90
N THR A 38 29.15 8.47 -12.42
CA THR A 38 28.17 7.95 -11.46
C THR A 38 27.48 6.70 -12.03
N PRO A 39 27.10 5.71 -11.19
CA PRO A 39 26.52 4.44 -11.66
C PRO A 39 25.34 4.62 -12.63
N GLY A 40 24.51 5.64 -12.39
CA GLY A 40 23.39 6.02 -13.26
C GLY A 40 23.77 6.57 -14.63
N GLY A 41 24.85 7.35 -14.73
CA GLY A 41 25.33 7.91 -16.00
C GLY A 41 25.92 6.87 -16.95
N CYS A 42 26.68 5.92 -16.41
CA CYS A 42 27.21 4.76 -17.16
C CYS A 42 26.06 3.84 -17.64
N PHE A 43 25.00 3.69 -16.83
CA PHE A 43 23.80 2.96 -17.20
C PHE A 43 23.05 3.62 -18.36
N GLN A 44 22.72 4.91 -18.24
CA GLN A 44 22.00 5.66 -19.28
C GLN A 44 22.74 5.61 -20.63
N ASN A 45 24.08 5.76 -20.62
CA ASN A 45 24.92 5.70 -21.83
C ASN A 45 24.91 4.32 -22.51
N ARG A 46 24.88 3.23 -21.72
CA ARG A 46 24.83 1.86 -22.27
C ARG A 46 23.49 1.55 -22.93
N PHE A 47 22.42 2.13 -22.39
CA PHE A 47 21.05 1.99 -22.91
C PHE A 47 20.78 2.87 -24.13
N GLU A 48 21.38 4.07 -24.21
CA GLU A 48 21.33 4.90 -25.42
C GLU A 48 21.98 4.21 -26.63
N GLN A 49 23.00 3.36 -26.44
CA GLN A 49 23.54 2.53 -27.53
C GLN A 49 22.52 1.51 -28.07
N ILE A 50 21.63 1.00 -27.23
CA ILE A 50 20.57 0.04 -27.63
C ILE A 50 19.42 0.75 -28.36
N LYS A 51 19.17 2.02 -28.02
CA LYS A 51 18.18 2.87 -28.69
C LYS A 51 18.48 3.06 -30.18
N ASN A 52 19.76 3.01 -30.57
CA ASN A 52 20.23 3.10 -31.95
C ASN A 52 20.19 1.77 -32.73
N ILE A 53 19.67 0.68 -32.15
CA ILE A 53 19.45 -0.57 -32.89
C ILE A 53 18.29 -0.36 -33.88
N THR A 54 18.63 -0.10 -35.13
CA THR A 54 17.70 0.05 -36.25
C THR A 54 17.18 -1.31 -36.72
N ALA A 55 15.84 -1.39 -36.91
CA ALA A 55 14.95 -2.32 -37.64
C ALA A 55 15.33 -3.78 -38.04
N LYS A 56 16.56 -4.24 -37.81
CA LYS A 56 17.04 -5.55 -38.21
C LYS A 56 16.52 -6.61 -37.25
N VAL A 57 16.09 -7.75 -37.80
CA VAL A 57 15.75 -8.93 -37.00
C VAL A 57 17.03 -9.43 -36.32
N LEU A 58 17.02 -9.52 -34.99
CA LEU A 58 18.16 -10.03 -34.23
C LEU A 58 17.97 -11.49 -33.85
N PRO A 59 19.05 -12.29 -33.78
CA PRO A 59 18.99 -13.64 -33.24
C PRO A 59 18.53 -13.63 -31.77
N LEU A 60 17.75 -14.64 -31.38
CA LEU A 60 17.24 -14.78 -30.00
C LEU A 60 18.37 -14.70 -28.96
N ASN A 61 19.49 -15.39 -29.21
CA ASN A 61 20.63 -15.42 -28.30
C ASN A 61 21.27 -14.03 -28.10
N THR A 62 21.27 -13.19 -29.12
CA THR A 62 21.77 -11.80 -29.01
C THR A 62 20.83 -10.98 -28.12
N VAL A 63 19.53 -11.10 -28.33
CA VAL A 63 18.52 -10.39 -27.55
C VAL A 63 18.55 -10.80 -26.08
N THR A 64 18.58 -12.10 -25.79
CA THR A 64 18.64 -12.61 -24.41
C THR A 64 19.92 -12.19 -23.71
N ASN A 65 21.08 -12.23 -24.38
CA ASN A 65 22.34 -11.76 -23.79
C ASN A 65 22.30 -10.27 -23.41
N ILE A 66 21.75 -9.43 -24.29
CA ILE A 66 21.61 -7.99 -24.00
C ILE A 66 20.66 -7.76 -22.83
N LEU A 67 19.52 -8.46 -22.80
CA LEU A 67 18.56 -8.38 -21.69
C LEU A 67 19.21 -8.80 -20.37
N THR A 68 19.95 -9.92 -20.32
CA THR A 68 20.66 -10.35 -19.12
C THR A 68 21.62 -9.28 -18.61
N VAL A 69 22.41 -8.67 -19.49
CA VAL A 69 23.34 -7.59 -19.10
C VAL A 69 22.59 -6.36 -18.59
N ALA A 70 21.49 -5.99 -19.24
CA ALA A 70 20.64 -4.86 -18.86
C ALA A 70 20.03 -5.05 -17.46
N PHE A 71 19.45 -6.22 -17.18
CA PHE A 71 18.82 -6.51 -15.89
C PHE A 71 19.86 -6.65 -14.77
N ASN A 72 20.98 -7.34 -14.99
CA ASN A 72 22.06 -7.44 -14.00
C ASN A 72 22.64 -6.06 -13.65
N ALA A 73 22.71 -5.15 -14.63
CA ALA A 73 23.15 -3.78 -14.36
C ALA A 73 22.11 -3.00 -13.52
N SER A 74 20.82 -3.19 -13.79
CA SER A 74 19.75 -2.53 -13.03
C SER A 74 19.71 -2.99 -11.58
N GLU A 75 19.98 -4.27 -11.31
CA GLU A 75 20.03 -4.84 -9.96
C GLU A 75 21.16 -4.22 -9.14
N LYS A 76 22.37 -4.11 -9.71
CA LYS A 76 23.50 -3.42 -9.07
C LYS A 76 23.22 -1.95 -8.75
N ILE A 77 22.41 -1.28 -9.57
CA ILE A 77 22.00 0.10 -9.30
C ILE A 77 21.07 0.14 -8.11
N VAL A 78 20.07 -0.74 -8.06
CA VAL A 78 19.14 -0.85 -6.91
C VAL A 78 19.91 -1.10 -5.61
N GLU A 79 20.91 -1.99 -5.62
CA GLU A 79 21.75 -2.28 -4.45
C GLU A 79 22.58 -1.08 -3.99
N SER A 80 23.09 -0.27 -4.93
CA SER A 80 23.90 0.92 -4.63
C SER A 80 23.07 2.17 -4.32
N SER A 81 21.77 2.16 -4.60
CA SER A 81 20.88 3.32 -4.54
C SER A 81 20.03 3.38 -3.27
N SER A 82 20.60 3.08 -2.10
CA SER A 82 19.89 3.12 -0.80
C SER A 82 19.32 4.50 -0.43
N SER A 83 19.72 5.57 -1.14
CA SER A 83 19.24 6.95 -0.98
C SER A 83 18.62 7.57 -2.24
N ALA A 84 18.34 6.79 -3.30
CA ALA A 84 17.81 7.36 -4.54
C ALA A 84 16.39 7.91 -4.39
N SER A 85 16.14 9.03 -5.06
CA SER A 85 14.83 9.66 -5.12
C SER A 85 13.83 8.80 -5.92
N GLN A 86 12.54 8.96 -5.62
CA GLN A 86 11.46 8.26 -6.34
C GLN A 86 11.50 8.55 -7.84
N ALA A 87 11.85 9.77 -8.24
CA ALA A 87 11.96 10.16 -9.65
C ALA A 87 13.12 9.45 -10.37
N GLU A 88 14.26 9.23 -9.69
CA GLU A 88 15.39 8.50 -10.27
C GLU A 88 15.05 7.02 -10.49
N LEU A 89 14.40 6.37 -9.52
CA LEU A 89 13.95 4.98 -9.66
C LEU A 89 12.97 4.81 -10.84
N ALA A 90 11.99 5.71 -10.95
CA ALA A 90 11.06 5.73 -12.09
C ALA A 90 11.81 5.92 -13.42
N SER A 91 12.81 6.80 -13.47
CA SER A 91 13.63 7.02 -14.66
C SER A 91 14.40 5.75 -15.07
N TYR A 92 15.04 5.05 -14.13
CA TYR A 92 15.71 3.78 -14.42
C TYR A 92 14.73 2.70 -14.88
N GLY A 93 13.58 2.55 -14.20
CA GLY A 93 12.52 1.62 -14.61
C GLY A 93 12.04 1.89 -16.04
N ASN A 94 11.77 3.15 -16.38
CA ASN A 94 11.40 3.56 -17.74
C ASN A 94 12.45 3.19 -18.79
N CYS A 95 13.73 3.37 -18.46
CA CYS A 95 14.84 3.02 -19.32
C CYS A 95 14.87 1.50 -19.62
N VAL A 96 14.69 0.67 -18.58
CA VAL A 96 14.63 -0.79 -18.72
C VAL A 96 13.41 -1.22 -19.53
N LEU A 97 12.23 -0.67 -19.24
CA LEU A 97 10.99 -0.97 -19.98
C LEU A 97 11.12 -0.65 -21.47
N LYS A 98 11.50 0.58 -21.81
CA LYS A 98 11.63 1.03 -23.21
C LYS A 98 12.65 0.21 -24.00
N THR A 99 13.72 -0.20 -23.33
CA THR A 99 14.81 -0.93 -23.98
C THR A 99 14.46 -2.38 -24.17
N SER A 100 13.83 -3.00 -23.18
CA SER A 100 13.31 -4.35 -23.31
C SER A 100 12.23 -4.44 -24.39
N GLU A 101 11.33 -3.45 -24.47
CA GLU A 101 10.36 -3.31 -25.57
C GLU A 101 11.06 -3.21 -26.94
N LYS A 102 12.09 -2.36 -27.06
CA LYS A 102 12.85 -2.23 -28.30
C LYS A 102 13.53 -3.54 -28.68
N LEU A 103 14.16 -4.22 -27.74
CA LEU A 103 14.86 -5.48 -27.96
C LEU A 103 13.90 -6.60 -28.37
N ILE A 104 12.78 -6.78 -27.66
CA ILE A 104 11.80 -7.81 -28.00
C ILE A 104 11.17 -7.56 -29.38
N SER A 105 11.00 -6.30 -29.78
CA SER A 105 10.51 -5.94 -31.13
C SER A 105 11.43 -6.44 -32.26
N THR A 106 12.73 -6.64 -32.00
CA THR A 106 13.69 -7.15 -32.98
C THR A 106 13.55 -8.66 -33.22
N LEU A 107 12.85 -9.40 -32.35
CA LEU A 107 12.54 -10.82 -32.55
C LEU A 107 11.42 -11.02 -33.57
N VAL A 108 10.66 -9.98 -33.89
CA VAL A 108 9.58 -10.05 -34.88
C VAL A 108 10.18 -10.20 -36.27
N LYS A 109 9.96 -11.38 -36.86
CA LYS A 109 10.33 -11.69 -38.24
C LYS A 109 9.09 -11.77 -39.13
N PRO A 110 9.20 -11.41 -40.42
CA PRO A 110 8.11 -11.63 -41.37
C PRO A 110 7.70 -13.11 -41.38
N THR A 111 6.40 -13.38 -41.30
CA THR A 111 5.84 -14.73 -41.38
C THR A 111 4.62 -14.75 -42.29
N VAL A 112 4.38 -15.86 -42.98
CA VAL A 112 3.24 -16.04 -43.89
C VAL A 112 2.00 -16.52 -43.12
N THR A 113 2.20 -17.41 -42.15
CA THR A 113 1.13 -18.06 -41.38
C THR A 113 1.12 -17.57 -39.93
N SER A 114 1.90 -18.21 -39.06
CA SER A 114 2.11 -17.79 -37.68
C SER A 114 3.43 -18.32 -37.17
N ASP A 115 4.05 -17.63 -36.23
CA ASP A 115 5.26 -18.10 -35.58
C ASP A 115 5.31 -17.64 -34.11
N ARG A 116 6.06 -18.35 -33.28
CA ARG A 116 6.23 -18.07 -31.85
C ARG A 116 7.70 -18.12 -31.47
N VAL A 117 8.12 -17.12 -30.70
CA VAL A 117 9.45 -17.08 -30.08
C VAL A 117 9.27 -16.82 -28.59
N SER A 118 9.93 -17.60 -27.74
CA SER A 118 9.86 -17.43 -26.30
C SER A 118 11.23 -17.57 -25.65
N PHE A 119 11.42 -16.90 -24.52
CA PHE A 119 12.59 -17.04 -23.68
C PHE A 119 12.23 -16.83 -22.20
N THR A 120 13.02 -17.43 -21.33
CA THR A 120 12.89 -17.33 -19.88
C THR A 120 14.28 -17.02 -19.32
N LEU A 121 14.42 -15.87 -18.66
CA LEU A 121 15.62 -15.44 -17.95
C LEU A 121 15.26 -15.21 -16.47
N PRO A 122 16.22 -15.23 -15.53
CA PRO A 122 15.93 -15.06 -14.11
C PRO A 122 15.17 -13.76 -13.76
N ALA A 123 15.48 -12.66 -14.45
CA ALA A 123 14.85 -11.36 -14.20
C ALA A 123 13.64 -11.07 -15.11
N VAL A 124 13.49 -11.79 -16.23
CA VAL A 124 12.51 -11.45 -17.27
C VAL A 124 12.12 -12.64 -18.13
N GLU A 125 10.84 -12.78 -18.39
CA GLU A 125 10.27 -13.75 -19.31
C GLU A 125 9.64 -13.02 -20.50
N GLY A 126 9.74 -13.58 -21.70
CA GLY A 126 9.19 -12.96 -22.90
C GLY A 126 8.65 -13.98 -23.90
N GLN A 127 7.51 -13.65 -24.49
CA GLN A 127 6.93 -14.36 -25.62
C GLN A 127 6.54 -13.39 -26.73
N VAL A 128 6.85 -13.73 -27.97
CA VAL A 128 6.42 -13.03 -29.17
C VAL A 128 5.62 -13.98 -30.03
N PHE A 129 4.40 -13.60 -30.36
CA PHE A 129 3.55 -14.34 -31.29
C PHE A 129 3.27 -13.48 -32.51
N MET A 130 3.54 -14.05 -33.69
CA MET A 130 3.46 -13.37 -34.98
C MET A 130 2.40 -14.04 -35.83
N VAL A 131 1.65 -13.23 -36.56
CA VAL A 131 0.57 -13.66 -37.44
C VAL A 131 0.78 -13.01 -38.80
N GLY A 132 0.72 -13.80 -39.85
CA GLY A 132 0.82 -13.38 -41.23
C GLY A 132 -0.53 -13.41 -41.96
N PRO A 133 -0.54 -13.07 -43.27
CA PRO A 133 -1.76 -12.88 -44.06
C PRO A 133 -2.57 -14.17 -44.27
N GLN A 134 -1.92 -15.33 -44.19
CA GLN A 134 -2.52 -16.64 -44.46
C GLN A 134 -2.74 -17.45 -43.18
N VAL A 135 -2.95 -16.78 -42.05
CA VAL A 135 -3.27 -17.46 -40.79
C VAL A 135 -4.61 -18.21 -40.89
N THR A 136 -4.61 -19.49 -40.51
CA THR A 136 -5.80 -20.36 -40.50
C THR A 136 -6.30 -20.66 -39.07
N LEU A 137 -5.67 -20.08 -38.05
CA LEU A 137 -6.05 -20.26 -36.66
C LEU A 137 -7.40 -19.59 -36.37
N ASN A 138 -8.32 -20.32 -35.73
CA ASN A 138 -9.61 -19.78 -35.28
C ASN A 138 -9.49 -18.97 -33.97
N LYS A 139 -8.50 -19.31 -33.13
CA LYS A 139 -8.16 -18.58 -31.90
C LYS A 139 -6.65 -18.59 -31.71
N ILE A 140 -6.10 -17.47 -31.25
CA ILE A 140 -4.68 -17.36 -30.93
C ILE A 140 -4.40 -18.08 -29.60
N PRO A 141 -3.30 -18.85 -29.50
CA PRO A 141 -2.96 -19.47 -28.24
C PRO A 141 -2.53 -18.38 -27.25
N ARG A 142 -3.03 -18.51 -26.01
CA ARG A 142 -2.67 -17.63 -24.89
C ARG A 142 -1.14 -17.50 -24.78
N LEU A 143 -0.68 -16.30 -24.41
CA LEU A 143 0.72 -16.09 -24.07
C LEU A 143 0.84 -16.13 -22.56
N ASP A 144 1.70 -17.01 -22.06
CA ASP A 144 1.79 -17.36 -20.63
C ASP A 144 3.22 -17.16 -20.12
N THR A 145 3.36 -16.77 -18.86
CA THR A 145 4.62 -16.79 -18.11
C THR A 145 4.37 -17.51 -16.79
N THR A 146 5.39 -17.64 -15.95
CA THR A 146 5.26 -18.32 -14.66
C THR A 146 4.11 -17.78 -13.80
N ASN A 147 3.92 -16.45 -13.79
CA ASN A 147 2.98 -15.77 -12.89
C ASN A 147 1.92 -14.93 -13.61
N SER A 148 1.91 -14.88 -14.94
CA SER A 148 0.98 -14.03 -15.68
C SER A 148 0.61 -14.61 -17.03
N SER A 149 -0.47 -14.12 -17.62
CA SER A 149 -0.88 -14.52 -18.96
C SER A 149 -1.80 -13.51 -19.62
N VAL A 150 -1.86 -13.52 -20.95
CA VAL A 150 -2.64 -12.58 -21.76
C VAL A 150 -3.44 -13.28 -22.85
N ASP A 151 -4.71 -12.88 -23.01
CA ASP A 151 -5.58 -13.20 -24.15
C ASP A 151 -5.87 -11.92 -24.94
N ILE A 152 -5.46 -11.91 -26.22
CA ILE A 152 -5.56 -10.76 -27.14
C ILE A 152 -6.07 -11.24 -28.50
N ASP A 153 -7.01 -10.49 -29.08
CA ASP A 153 -7.55 -10.74 -30.42
C ASP A 153 -6.61 -10.25 -31.53
N LEU A 154 -5.43 -10.86 -31.62
CA LEU A 154 -4.43 -10.48 -32.61
C LEU A 154 -4.81 -10.86 -34.06
N ILE A 155 -5.76 -11.79 -34.28
CA ILE A 155 -6.35 -12.04 -35.61
C ILE A 155 -7.23 -10.87 -36.04
N GLY A 156 -8.08 -10.35 -35.14
CA GLY A 156 -8.88 -9.15 -35.42
C GLY A 156 -7.99 -7.95 -35.74
N ILE A 157 -6.90 -7.79 -35.00
CA ILE A 157 -5.90 -6.73 -35.23
C ILE A 157 -5.20 -6.91 -36.59
N SER A 158 -4.74 -8.12 -36.91
CA SER A 158 -4.03 -8.37 -38.18
C SER A 158 -4.90 -8.09 -39.39
N LYS A 159 -6.20 -8.44 -39.36
CA LYS A 159 -7.15 -8.17 -40.45
C LYS A 159 -7.33 -6.68 -40.75
N ASN A 160 -7.24 -5.84 -39.72
CA ASN A 160 -7.35 -4.38 -39.83
C ASN A 160 -6.00 -3.68 -40.11
N ASN A 161 -4.91 -4.44 -40.19
CA ASN A 161 -3.59 -3.93 -40.53
C ASN A 161 -3.35 -4.00 -42.05
N THR A 162 -2.61 -3.03 -42.60
CA THR A 162 -2.35 -2.89 -44.05
C THR A 162 -1.73 -4.13 -44.67
N GLU A 163 -0.76 -4.74 -43.99
CA GLU A 163 -0.03 -5.93 -44.45
C GLU A 163 -0.74 -7.25 -44.07
N ARG A 164 -1.96 -7.20 -43.51
CA ARG A 164 -2.68 -8.34 -42.94
C ARG A 164 -1.86 -9.19 -41.95
N SER A 165 -0.84 -8.58 -41.36
CA SER A 165 0.12 -9.20 -40.47
C SER A 165 0.17 -8.41 -39.17
N ALA A 166 0.38 -9.07 -38.03
CA ALA A 166 0.56 -8.40 -36.76
C ALA A 166 1.40 -9.27 -35.83
N ALA A 167 2.05 -8.64 -34.86
CA ALA A 167 2.78 -9.34 -33.82
C ALA A 167 2.41 -8.78 -32.45
N VAL A 168 2.33 -9.65 -31.46
CA VAL A 168 2.22 -9.26 -30.05
C VAL A 168 3.49 -9.71 -29.32
N ALA A 169 4.05 -8.81 -28.53
CA ALA A 169 5.12 -9.10 -27.59
C ALA A 169 4.55 -9.00 -26.17
N PHE A 170 4.75 -10.06 -25.39
CA PHE A 170 4.36 -10.16 -23.99
C PHE A 170 5.63 -10.35 -23.15
N MET A 171 5.84 -9.49 -22.18
CA MET A 171 6.96 -9.55 -21.24
C MET A 171 6.46 -9.59 -19.81
N SER A 172 7.13 -10.37 -18.95
CA SER A 172 6.92 -10.38 -17.50
C SER A 172 8.25 -10.12 -16.80
N TYR A 173 8.32 -9.06 -16.02
CA TYR A 173 9.50 -8.61 -15.31
C TYR A 173 9.41 -9.04 -13.84
N VAL A 174 10.31 -9.92 -13.43
CA VAL A 174 10.30 -10.52 -12.09
C VAL A 174 10.83 -9.54 -11.04
N THR A 175 11.85 -8.75 -11.37
CA THR A 175 12.56 -7.88 -10.41
C THR A 175 12.17 -6.40 -10.48
N MET A 176 11.15 -6.06 -11.27
CA MET A 176 10.79 -4.67 -11.55
C MET A 176 10.09 -3.95 -10.38
N GLU A 177 9.58 -4.67 -9.39
CA GLU A 177 8.93 -4.07 -8.21
C GLU A 177 9.88 -3.19 -7.38
N ASN A 178 11.20 -3.41 -7.49
CA ASN A 178 12.22 -2.59 -6.82
C ASN A 178 12.39 -1.20 -7.47
N LEU A 179 12.17 -1.11 -8.79
CA LEU A 179 12.26 0.12 -9.56
C LEU A 179 10.91 0.83 -9.66
N LEU A 180 9.85 0.07 -9.91
CA LEU A 180 8.48 0.53 -10.06
C LEU A 180 7.66 0.14 -8.84
N LYS A 181 8.01 0.75 -7.70
CA LYS A 181 7.40 0.48 -6.40
C LYS A 181 5.87 0.66 -6.40
N PRO A 182 5.14 -0.05 -5.52
CA PRO A 182 3.70 0.18 -5.35
C PRO A 182 3.37 1.59 -4.82
N ASP A 183 4.34 2.27 -4.18
CA ASP A 183 4.19 3.64 -3.67
C ASP A 183 3.92 4.69 -4.76
N PHE A 184 4.25 4.39 -6.01
CA PHE A 184 3.89 5.23 -7.16
C PHE A 184 2.39 5.20 -7.47
N PHE A 185 1.58 4.40 -6.78
CA PHE A 185 0.14 4.44 -6.90
C PHE A 185 -0.44 5.52 -5.98
N ASN A 186 -0.94 6.60 -6.55
CA ASN A 186 -1.43 7.75 -5.78
C ASN A 186 -2.88 7.51 -5.29
N THR A 187 -3.04 7.19 -4.01
CA THR A 187 -4.35 6.94 -3.36
C THR A 187 -4.37 7.53 -1.95
N SER A 188 -5.53 7.45 -1.28
CA SER A 188 -5.78 8.02 0.05
C SER A 188 -4.67 7.76 1.06
N ASN A 189 -4.31 8.80 1.81
CA ASN A 189 -3.35 8.74 2.91
C ASN A 189 -3.86 7.75 3.97
N GLY A 190 -3.16 6.62 4.17
CA GLY A 190 -3.52 5.61 5.17
C GLY A 190 -3.65 4.17 4.65
N THR A 191 -3.55 3.95 3.34
CA THR A 191 -3.52 2.60 2.76
C THR A 191 -2.10 2.09 2.57
N ILE A 192 -1.84 0.84 2.94
CA ILE A 192 -0.63 0.10 2.59
C ILE A 192 -0.82 -0.46 1.18
N LYS A 193 0.19 -0.24 0.33
CA LYS A 193 0.15 -0.64 -1.08
C LYS A 193 1.12 -1.80 -1.28
N THR A 194 0.58 -2.94 -1.68
CA THR A 194 1.35 -4.16 -1.87
C THR A 194 1.29 -4.60 -3.31
N MET A 195 2.46 -4.85 -3.91
CA MET A 195 2.54 -5.41 -5.25
C MET A 195 2.10 -6.89 -5.21
N MET A 196 1.03 -7.26 -5.92
CA MET A 196 0.47 -8.62 -5.91
C MET A 196 0.83 -9.44 -7.14
N SER A 197 1.50 -8.85 -8.12
CA SER A 197 1.96 -9.52 -9.34
C SER A 197 3.35 -9.07 -9.76
N THR A 198 3.96 -9.81 -10.68
CA THR A 198 5.05 -9.27 -11.49
C THR A 198 4.54 -8.13 -12.38
N VAL A 199 5.43 -7.23 -12.76
CA VAL A 199 5.10 -6.20 -13.76
C VAL A 199 5.10 -6.87 -15.12
N ILE A 200 4.08 -6.65 -15.94
CA ILE A 200 4.02 -7.16 -17.31
C ILE A 200 3.96 -6.03 -18.33
N SER A 201 4.44 -6.26 -19.54
CA SER A 201 4.27 -5.33 -20.66
C SER A 201 3.76 -6.06 -21.88
N VAL A 202 2.77 -5.46 -22.55
CA VAL A 202 2.21 -5.99 -23.80
C VAL A 202 2.28 -4.91 -24.86
N THR A 203 2.89 -5.23 -26.00
CA THR A 203 3.02 -4.30 -27.13
C THR A 203 2.73 -4.98 -28.45
N LEU A 204 2.40 -4.18 -29.47
CA LEU A 204 2.18 -4.65 -30.85
C LEU A 204 3.34 -4.21 -31.75
N PRO A 205 4.53 -4.85 -31.63
CA PRO A 205 5.67 -4.47 -32.44
C PRO A 205 5.40 -4.68 -33.94
N LYS A 206 5.94 -3.79 -34.77
CA LYS A 206 5.83 -3.82 -36.24
C LYS A 206 4.38 -3.94 -36.75
N THR A 207 3.42 -3.40 -36.02
CA THR A 207 2.00 -3.36 -36.39
C THR A 207 1.57 -1.90 -36.54
N THR A 208 1.01 -1.52 -37.68
CA THR A 208 0.67 -0.10 -37.95
C THR A 208 -0.64 0.30 -37.28
N ASN A 209 -1.63 -0.58 -37.32
CA ASN A 209 -2.90 -0.39 -36.64
C ASN A 209 -2.88 -1.04 -35.25
N THR A 210 -2.73 -0.22 -34.20
CA THR A 210 -2.68 -0.68 -32.81
C THR A 210 -4.04 -0.64 -32.11
N LYS A 211 -5.12 -0.32 -32.84
CA LYS A 211 -6.46 -0.22 -32.26
C LYS A 211 -6.99 -1.60 -31.89
N LEU A 212 -7.32 -1.78 -30.62
CA LEU A 212 -7.92 -3.01 -30.11
C LEU A 212 -9.38 -3.12 -30.57
N THR A 213 -9.76 -4.30 -31.08
CA THR A 213 -11.16 -4.64 -31.43
C THR A 213 -11.97 -5.03 -30.20
N LYS A 214 -11.31 -5.61 -29.21
CA LYS A 214 -11.87 -6.05 -27.92
C LYS A 214 -10.89 -5.68 -26.80
N PRO A 215 -11.38 -5.45 -25.57
CA PRO A 215 -10.51 -5.32 -24.41
C PRO A 215 -9.58 -6.54 -24.27
N VAL A 216 -8.35 -6.30 -23.80
CA VAL A 216 -7.34 -7.33 -23.58
C VAL A 216 -7.47 -7.82 -22.16
N ASN A 217 -7.48 -9.15 -21.98
CA ASN A 217 -7.64 -9.76 -20.67
C ASN A 217 -6.31 -10.33 -20.19
N PHE A 218 -5.89 -9.91 -18.99
CA PHE A 218 -4.72 -10.41 -18.30
C PHE A 218 -5.13 -11.26 -17.12
N THR A 219 -4.37 -12.31 -16.81
CA THR A 219 -4.52 -13.02 -15.54
C THR A 219 -3.20 -13.01 -14.81
N PHE A 220 -3.23 -12.43 -13.62
CA PHE A 220 -2.11 -12.36 -12.69
C PHE A 220 -2.28 -13.44 -11.62
N ARG A 221 -1.27 -14.28 -11.44
CA ARG A 221 -1.16 -15.15 -10.27
C ARG A 221 -0.62 -14.32 -9.12
N HIS A 222 -1.23 -14.47 -7.95
CA HIS A 222 -0.78 -13.75 -6.76
C HIS A 222 0.60 -14.24 -6.33
N ILE A 223 1.58 -13.33 -6.25
CA ILE A 223 2.95 -13.62 -5.79
C ILE A 223 3.09 -13.47 -4.26
N ARG A 224 2.05 -12.99 -3.60
CA ARG A 224 1.93 -12.79 -2.14
C ARG A 224 0.57 -13.31 -1.67
N GLU A 225 0.43 -13.50 -0.36
CA GLU A 225 -0.83 -13.90 0.25
C GLU A 225 -1.90 -12.85 0.02
N PHE A 226 -3.10 -13.30 -0.34
CA PHE A 226 -4.24 -12.43 -0.61
C PHE A 226 -4.94 -12.09 0.70
N ASP A 227 -5.01 -10.79 1.02
CA ASP A 227 -5.78 -10.28 2.14
C ASP A 227 -7.24 -10.04 1.69
N PRO A 228 -8.23 -10.75 2.26
CA PRO A 228 -9.63 -10.57 1.89
C PRO A 228 -10.17 -9.17 2.24
N ASN A 229 -9.52 -8.43 3.14
CA ASN A 229 -9.88 -7.05 3.49
C ASN A 229 -9.20 -6.03 2.56
N GLY A 230 -8.31 -6.48 1.67
CA GLY A 230 -7.61 -5.65 0.70
C GLY A 230 -8.41 -5.43 -0.58
N SER A 231 -8.36 -4.21 -1.12
CA SER A 231 -8.91 -3.89 -2.43
C SER A 231 -7.85 -4.07 -3.53
N LEU A 232 -8.16 -4.83 -4.56
CA LEU A 232 -7.26 -5.06 -5.70
C LEU A 232 -7.55 -4.07 -6.84
N SER A 233 -6.49 -3.47 -7.37
CA SER A 233 -6.54 -2.56 -8.51
C SER A 233 -5.61 -3.04 -9.63
N CYS A 234 -6.17 -3.20 -10.82
CA CYS A 234 -5.40 -3.38 -12.05
C CYS A 234 -4.89 -2.01 -12.49
N VAL A 235 -3.58 -1.82 -12.52
CA VAL A 235 -2.95 -0.53 -12.85
C VAL A 235 -2.06 -0.64 -14.06
N TYR A 236 -1.88 0.48 -14.76
CA TYR A 236 -0.87 0.65 -15.80
C TYR A 236 0.11 1.75 -15.44
N TRP A 237 1.33 1.65 -15.96
CA TRP A 237 2.40 2.61 -15.73
C TRP A 237 2.37 3.75 -16.75
N ASN A 238 2.30 5.01 -16.28
CA ASN A 238 2.27 6.20 -17.15
C ASN A 238 3.64 6.91 -17.30
N ASN A 239 4.74 6.23 -16.97
CA ASN A 239 6.12 6.76 -16.84
C ASN A 239 6.42 7.53 -15.54
N ARG A 240 5.43 7.79 -14.68
CA ARG A 240 5.62 8.49 -13.40
C ARG A 240 4.93 7.80 -12.23
N GLU A 241 3.71 7.32 -12.48
CA GLU A 241 2.80 6.75 -11.49
C GLU A 241 2.01 5.57 -12.07
N TRP A 242 1.43 4.79 -11.16
CA TRP A 242 0.47 3.74 -11.47
C TRP A 242 -0.94 4.33 -11.57
N ILE A 243 -1.67 4.04 -12.65
CA ILE A 243 -3.02 4.57 -12.90
C ILE A 243 -3.99 3.42 -13.23
N VAL A 244 -5.23 3.50 -12.77
CA VAL A 244 -6.30 2.50 -13.03
C VAL A 244 -7.04 2.73 -14.35
N ASP A 245 -6.84 3.88 -15.00
CA ASP A 245 -7.65 4.34 -16.14
C ASP A 245 -7.62 3.35 -17.32
N GLY A 246 -8.82 3.06 -17.83
CA GLY A 246 -9.02 2.07 -18.89
C GLY A 246 -8.80 0.61 -18.49
N CYS A 247 -8.63 0.30 -17.20
CA CYS A 247 -8.49 -1.07 -16.68
C CYS A 247 -9.51 -1.37 -15.57
N SER A 248 -10.01 -2.60 -15.53
CA SER A 248 -10.95 -3.07 -14.50
C SER A 248 -10.67 -4.51 -14.08
N VAL A 249 -10.90 -4.83 -12.81
CA VAL A 249 -10.89 -6.22 -12.32
C VAL A 249 -12.17 -6.91 -12.77
N LEU A 250 -12.06 -8.03 -13.49
CA LEU A 250 -13.21 -8.84 -13.90
C LEU A 250 -13.58 -9.90 -12.88
N ARG A 251 -12.58 -10.58 -12.32
CA ARG A 251 -12.75 -11.59 -11.28
C ARG A 251 -11.47 -11.71 -10.47
N THR A 252 -11.61 -12.09 -9.21
CA THR A 252 -10.49 -12.40 -8.32
C THR A 252 -10.82 -13.62 -7.49
N ASN A 253 -9.78 -14.35 -7.08
CA ASN A 253 -9.81 -15.45 -6.13
C ASN A 253 -8.52 -15.37 -5.28
N SER A 254 -8.38 -16.21 -4.26
CA SER A 254 -7.22 -16.24 -3.36
C SER A 254 -5.87 -16.37 -4.08
N SER A 255 -5.83 -17.02 -5.24
CA SER A 255 -4.59 -17.31 -5.98
C SER A 255 -4.39 -16.52 -7.26
N TYR A 256 -5.41 -15.86 -7.81
CA TYR A 256 -5.29 -15.13 -9.07
C TYR A 256 -6.34 -14.03 -9.25
N THR A 257 -6.02 -13.06 -10.09
CA THR A 257 -6.92 -11.99 -10.51
C THR A 257 -6.90 -11.81 -12.02
N VAL A 258 -8.07 -11.60 -12.62
CA VAL A 258 -8.23 -11.32 -14.05
C VAL A 258 -8.58 -9.86 -14.23
N CYS A 259 -7.77 -9.16 -15.01
CA CYS A 259 -7.95 -7.76 -15.39
C CYS A 259 -8.42 -7.67 -16.86
N SER A 260 -9.23 -6.66 -17.18
CA SER A 260 -9.57 -6.28 -18.55
C SER A 260 -9.17 -4.84 -18.78
N CYS A 261 -8.41 -4.56 -19.85
CA CYS A 261 -7.97 -3.22 -20.19
C CYS A 261 -8.26 -2.87 -21.66
N VAL A 262 -8.51 -1.59 -21.93
CA VAL A 262 -8.84 -1.07 -23.28
C VAL A 262 -7.64 -0.55 -24.05
N HIS A 263 -6.43 -0.68 -23.49
CA HIS A 263 -5.18 -0.28 -24.11
C HIS A 263 -4.07 -1.31 -23.83
N LEU A 264 -2.94 -1.14 -24.52
CA LEU A 264 -1.74 -1.93 -24.33
C LEU A 264 -0.67 -1.04 -23.71
N SER A 265 -0.07 -1.52 -22.63
CA SER A 265 0.90 -0.78 -21.83
C SER A 265 1.70 -1.75 -20.95
N THR A 266 2.37 -1.20 -19.94
CA THR A 266 2.94 -1.93 -18.82
C THR A 266 1.95 -1.96 -17.66
N PHE A 267 1.59 -3.15 -17.18
CA PHE A 267 0.56 -3.39 -16.18
C PHE A 267 1.10 -4.08 -14.94
N ALA A 268 0.39 -3.91 -13.83
CA ALA A 268 0.61 -4.66 -12.60
C ALA A 268 -0.67 -4.73 -11.75
N LEU A 269 -0.69 -5.60 -10.75
CA LEU A 269 -1.79 -5.75 -9.80
C LEU A 269 -1.38 -5.25 -8.42
N ILE A 270 -1.98 -4.16 -7.94
CA ILE A 270 -1.69 -3.60 -6.61
C ILE A 270 -2.86 -3.87 -5.67
N MET A 271 -2.56 -4.35 -4.46
CA MET A 271 -3.51 -4.45 -3.35
C MET A 271 -3.36 -3.25 -2.42
N GLN A 272 -4.50 -2.75 -1.96
CA GLN A 272 -4.58 -1.67 -0.99
C GLN A 272 -5.28 -2.19 0.25
N THR A 273 -4.56 -2.19 1.37
CA THR A 273 -5.09 -2.62 2.66
C THR A 273 -5.10 -1.41 3.60
N SER A 274 -6.14 -1.25 4.42
CA SER A 274 -6.16 -0.16 5.40
C SER A 274 -5.09 -0.42 6.47
N ARG A 275 -4.41 0.62 6.97
CA ARG A 275 -3.41 0.46 8.04
C ARG A 275 -3.97 -0.21 9.30
N GLN A 276 -5.29 -0.14 9.54
CA GLN A 276 -5.95 -0.79 10.67
C GLN A 276 -5.95 -2.32 10.56
N SER A 277 -6.07 -2.88 9.34
CA SER A 277 -6.02 -4.33 9.11
C SER A 277 -4.67 -4.96 9.48
N GLU A 278 -3.56 -4.22 9.36
CA GLU A 278 -2.26 -4.71 9.83
C GLU A 278 -2.16 -4.71 11.36
N VAL A 279 -2.89 -3.87 12.09
CA VAL A 279 -2.90 -3.93 13.57
C VAL A 279 -3.51 -5.25 14.05
N GLN A 280 -4.42 -5.84 13.28
CA GLN A 280 -5.03 -7.13 13.59
C GLN A 280 -4.14 -8.33 13.21
N ASN A 281 -3.28 -8.20 12.20
CA ASN A 281 -2.35 -9.26 11.75
C ASN A 281 -0.93 -9.12 12.30
N ARG A 282 -0.61 -8.05 13.04
CA ARG A 282 0.69 -7.80 13.69
C ARG A 282 0.68 -8.26 15.16
N THR A 283 0.08 -9.41 15.46
CA THR A 283 0.40 -10.15 16.69
C THR A 283 1.73 -10.92 16.59
N ASP A 284 2.32 -11.04 15.39
CA ASP A 284 3.51 -11.89 15.19
C ASP A 284 4.82 -11.16 14.83
N MET A 285 4.86 -9.83 14.76
CA MET A 285 6.15 -9.12 14.58
C MET A 285 6.13 -7.73 15.20
N PHE A 286 6.44 -7.67 16.50
CA PHE A 286 6.29 -6.49 17.33
C PHE A 286 7.62 -5.71 17.44
N SER A 287 7.62 -4.47 16.94
CA SER A 287 8.71 -3.50 17.05
C SER A 287 8.89 -3.01 18.49
N GLN A 288 10.14 -2.95 18.93
CA GLN A 288 10.61 -2.86 20.33
C GLN A 288 10.15 -1.61 21.15
N SER A 289 9.53 -0.61 20.53
CA SER A 289 9.10 0.63 21.21
C SER A 289 7.67 0.61 21.75
N ASP A 290 6.74 -0.08 21.07
CA ASP A 290 5.33 -0.09 21.49
C ASP A 290 5.07 -1.11 22.62
N SER A 291 6.00 -2.06 22.84
CA SER A 291 5.79 -3.20 23.73
C SER A 291 5.93 -2.80 25.19
N LEU A 292 6.73 -1.76 25.45
CA LEU A 292 6.90 -1.18 26.76
C LEU A 292 5.65 -0.40 27.19
N LEU A 293 4.99 0.30 26.26
CA LEU A 293 3.78 1.07 26.56
C LEU A 293 2.60 0.15 26.84
N ASP A 294 2.43 -0.92 26.05
CA ASP A 294 1.37 -1.91 26.26
C ASP A 294 1.57 -2.70 27.56
N LEU A 295 2.81 -3.10 27.86
CA LEU A 295 3.15 -3.76 29.12
C LEU A 295 2.91 -2.82 30.32
N LEU A 296 3.32 -1.55 30.21
CA LEU A 296 3.10 -0.56 31.26
C LEU A 296 1.61 -0.33 31.49
N ASN A 297 0.81 -0.19 30.43
CA ASN A 297 -0.64 -0.03 30.52
C ASN A 297 -1.28 -1.24 31.22
N LEU A 298 -0.95 -2.47 30.79
CA LEU A 298 -1.44 -3.70 31.41
C LEU A 298 -1.11 -3.76 32.91
N VAL A 299 0.15 -3.48 33.28
CA VAL A 299 0.58 -3.49 34.68
C VAL A 299 -0.16 -2.41 35.48
N CYS A 300 -0.27 -1.18 34.97
CA CYS A 300 -0.99 -0.09 35.62
C CYS A 300 -2.47 -0.42 35.84
N VAL A 301 -3.13 -1.03 34.86
CA VAL A 301 -4.55 -1.42 34.95
C VAL A 301 -4.74 -2.52 36.00
N ILE A 302 -3.92 -3.57 36.00
CA ILE A 302 -4.00 -4.65 36.99
C ILE A 302 -3.79 -4.12 38.41
N VAL A 303 -2.76 -3.29 38.60
CA VAL A 303 -2.46 -2.66 39.89
C VAL A 303 -3.63 -1.79 40.34
N GLY A 304 -4.19 -0.97 39.43
CA GLY A 304 -5.37 -0.15 39.69
C GLY A 304 -6.59 -0.97 40.13
N LEU A 305 -6.88 -2.07 39.43
CA LEU A 305 -7.98 -2.99 39.78
C LEU A 305 -7.85 -3.55 41.19
N VAL A 306 -6.63 -3.97 41.57
CA VAL A 306 -6.34 -4.48 42.93
C VAL A 306 -6.60 -3.40 43.98
N PHE A 307 -6.08 -2.18 43.77
CA PHE A 307 -6.26 -1.08 44.72
C PHE A 307 -7.72 -0.64 44.85
N PHE A 308 -8.46 -0.48 43.74
CA PHE A 308 -9.88 -0.14 43.78
C PHE A 308 -10.71 -1.24 44.47
N SER A 309 -10.40 -2.50 44.23
CA SER A 309 -11.07 -3.65 44.87
C SER A 309 -10.80 -3.67 46.38
N LEU A 310 -9.54 -3.47 46.80
CA LEU A 310 -9.18 -3.39 48.21
C LEU A 310 -9.82 -2.18 48.91
N ALA A 311 -9.93 -1.04 48.23
CA ALA A 311 -10.59 0.14 48.76
C ALA A 311 -12.09 -0.13 49.01
N LEU A 312 -12.79 -0.73 48.04
CA LEU A 312 -14.19 -1.13 48.20
C LEU A 312 -14.38 -2.17 49.30
N LEU A 313 -13.49 -3.17 49.38
CA LEU A 313 -13.50 -4.17 50.44
C LEU A 313 -13.31 -3.53 51.82
N THR A 314 -12.37 -2.58 51.95
CA THR A 314 -12.15 -1.82 53.18
C THR A 314 -13.41 -1.04 53.56
N PHE A 315 -14.05 -0.35 52.61
CA PHE A 315 -15.29 0.35 52.89
C PHE A 315 -16.42 -0.61 53.28
N ALA A 316 -16.50 -1.80 52.69
CA ALA A 316 -17.51 -2.81 53.02
C ALA A 316 -17.30 -3.41 54.42
N LEU A 317 -16.05 -3.70 54.80
CA LEU A 317 -15.71 -4.28 56.10
C LEU A 317 -15.75 -3.24 57.23
N CYS A 318 -15.32 -2.00 56.97
CA CYS A 318 -15.27 -0.92 57.95
C CYS A 318 -16.59 -0.12 58.06
N GLN A 319 -17.63 -0.49 57.31
CA GLN A 319 -18.96 0.14 57.31
C GLN A 319 -19.73 0.04 58.64
N TRP A 320 -19.11 -0.49 59.69
CA TRP A 320 -19.66 -0.57 61.05
C TRP A 320 -19.90 0.80 61.71
N SER A 321 -19.36 1.91 61.17
CA SER A 321 -19.52 3.25 61.76
C SER A 321 -20.40 4.18 60.90
N PRO A 322 -21.69 4.39 61.26
CA PRO A 322 -22.68 5.14 60.45
C PRO A 322 -22.48 6.68 60.45
N LEU A 323 -21.32 7.18 60.87
CA LEU A 323 -21.08 8.61 61.10
C LEU A 323 -20.43 9.34 59.91
N VAL A 324 -19.86 8.62 58.93
CA VAL A 324 -19.13 9.21 57.79
C VAL A 324 -19.76 8.77 56.45
N ASN A 325 -20.21 9.74 55.65
CA ASN A 325 -20.86 9.49 54.35
C ASN A 325 -19.80 9.31 53.25
N ASN A 326 -19.38 8.08 52.97
CA ASN A 326 -18.35 7.76 51.96
C ASN A 326 -18.90 7.57 50.54
N VAL A 327 -20.12 8.04 50.26
CA VAL A 327 -20.86 7.75 49.01
C VAL A 327 -20.11 8.21 47.77
N ALA A 328 -19.56 9.42 47.76
CA ALA A 328 -18.79 9.92 46.61
C ALA A 328 -17.55 9.05 46.36
N ARG A 329 -16.77 8.73 47.40
CA ARG A 329 -15.58 7.85 47.30
C ARG A 329 -15.92 6.45 46.78
N ILE A 330 -17.03 5.87 47.25
CA ILE A 330 -17.49 4.55 46.80
C ILE A 330 -17.87 4.61 45.31
N ASN A 331 -18.61 5.63 44.88
CA ASN A 331 -19.02 5.78 43.48
C ASN A 331 -17.84 6.06 42.53
N ILE A 332 -16.79 6.77 42.98
CA ILE A 332 -15.52 6.89 42.23
C ILE A 332 -14.90 5.51 42.02
N CYS A 333 -14.74 4.75 43.10
CA CYS A 333 -14.11 3.43 43.04
C CYS A 333 -14.89 2.46 42.15
N ILE A 334 -16.23 2.44 42.25
CA ILE A 334 -17.10 1.60 41.41
C ILE A 334 -16.99 2.01 39.94
N SER A 335 -17.09 3.31 39.63
CA SER A 335 -17.05 3.80 38.24
C SER A 335 -15.71 3.45 37.57
N LEU A 336 -14.59 3.66 38.27
CA LEU A 336 -13.26 3.35 37.75
C LEU A 336 -13.01 1.85 37.68
N LEU A 337 -13.43 1.06 38.67
CA LEU A 337 -13.31 -0.40 38.63
C LEU A 337 -14.03 -0.98 37.42
N LEU A 338 -15.27 -0.56 37.17
CA LEU A 338 -16.04 -1.00 36.01
C LEU A 338 -15.40 -0.52 34.69
N ALA A 339 -14.87 0.70 34.62
CA ALA A 339 -14.20 1.21 33.42
C ALA A 339 -12.96 0.36 33.07
N HIS A 340 -12.12 0.04 34.07
CA HIS A 340 -10.90 -0.75 33.86
C HIS A 340 -11.22 -2.21 33.51
N LEU A 341 -12.24 -2.81 34.14
CA LEU A 341 -12.72 -4.15 33.77
C LEU A 341 -13.28 -4.18 32.35
N LEU A 342 -14.09 -3.19 31.97
CA LEU A 342 -14.63 -3.07 30.61
C LEU A 342 -13.52 -2.88 29.59
N PHE A 343 -12.50 -2.09 29.91
CA PHE A 343 -11.33 -1.89 29.07
C PHE A 343 -10.57 -3.22 28.83
N LEU A 344 -10.27 -3.98 29.89
CA LEU A 344 -9.63 -5.29 29.74
C LEU A 344 -10.48 -6.31 28.96
N LEU A 345 -11.79 -6.35 29.22
CA LEU A 345 -12.69 -7.21 28.47
C LEU A 345 -12.73 -6.83 26.98
N THR A 346 -12.71 -5.53 26.67
CA THR A 346 -12.67 -5.04 25.30
C THR A 346 -11.37 -5.45 24.60
N GLN A 347 -10.23 -5.37 25.31
CA GLN A 347 -8.94 -5.84 24.79
C GLN A 347 -8.93 -7.36 24.54
N GLN A 348 -9.45 -8.14 25.48
CA GLN A 348 -9.46 -9.60 25.40
C GLN A 348 -10.41 -10.14 24.31
N PHE A 349 -11.54 -9.47 24.09
CA PHE A 349 -12.58 -9.90 23.15
C PHE A 349 -12.68 -9.00 21.90
N LEU A 350 -11.62 -8.23 21.61
CA LEU A 350 -11.59 -7.23 20.55
C LEU A 350 -12.00 -7.80 19.18
N SER A 351 -11.49 -8.98 18.83
CA SER A 351 -11.78 -9.66 17.57
C SER A 351 -13.25 -10.06 17.40
N LEU A 352 -13.95 -10.36 18.50
CA LEU A 352 -15.37 -10.72 18.49
C LEU A 352 -16.25 -9.46 18.44
N ILE A 353 -15.83 -8.40 19.12
CA ILE A 353 -16.57 -7.13 19.22
C ILE A 353 -16.54 -6.36 17.90
N LEU A 354 -15.41 -6.40 17.15
CA LEU A 354 -15.29 -5.74 15.84
C LEU A 354 -16.27 -6.30 14.80
N SER A 355 -16.69 -7.57 14.93
CA SER A 355 -17.67 -8.17 14.02
C SER A 355 -19.07 -7.55 14.16
N GLN A 356 -19.35 -6.81 15.23
CA GLN A 356 -20.66 -6.22 15.50
C GLN A 356 -20.52 -4.73 15.84
N GLN A 357 -20.62 -3.89 14.82
CA GLN A 357 -20.43 -2.44 14.90
C GLN A 357 -21.29 -1.75 15.98
N VAL A 358 -22.54 -2.19 16.15
CA VAL A 358 -23.44 -1.66 17.19
C VAL A 358 -22.93 -1.94 18.60
N LEU A 359 -22.32 -3.12 18.81
CA LEU A 359 -21.77 -3.51 20.11
C LEU A 359 -20.51 -2.72 20.43
N CYS A 360 -19.64 -2.51 19.44
CA CYS A 360 -18.45 -1.67 19.57
C CYS A 360 -18.81 -0.23 19.99
N ALA A 361 -19.79 0.37 19.31
CA ALA A 361 -20.26 1.73 19.64
C ALA A 361 -20.90 1.82 21.03
N ALA A 362 -21.68 0.81 21.43
CA ALA A 362 -22.26 0.75 22.76
C ALA A 362 -21.19 0.64 23.86
N ILE A 363 -20.17 -0.20 23.66
CA ILE A 363 -19.05 -0.37 24.60
C ILE A 363 -18.22 0.92 24.70
N ALA A 364 -17.91 1.57 23.57
CA ALA A 364 -17.20 2.84 23.54
C ALA A 364 -17.97 3.95 24.30
N GLY A 365 -19.28 4.05 24.08
CA GLY A 365 -20.16 4.97 24.80
C GLY A 365 -20.21 4.68 26.30
N LEU A 366 -20.31 3.41 26.68
CA LEU A 366 -20.32 2.97 28.08
C LEU A 366 -18.99 3.28 28.78
N LEU A 367 -17.86 3.02 28.12
CA LEU A 367 -16.53 3.33 28.64
C LEU A 367 -16.35 4.83 28.88
N HIS A 368 -16.78 5.65 27.91
CA HIS A 368 -16.73 7.11 28.04
C HIS A 368 -17.60 7.60 29.21
N PHE A 369 -18.81 7.06 29.36
CA PHE A 369 -19.68 7.36 30.50
C PHE A 369 -19.03 7.01 31.84
N LEU A 370 -18.42 5.82 31.98
CA LEU A 370 -17.83 5.37 33.24
C LEU A 370 -16.63 6.23 33.66
N PHE A 371 -15.74 6.62 32.73
CA PHE A 371 -14.63 7.51 33.02
C PHE A 371 -15.11 8.92 33.39
N LEU A 372 -16.07 9.46 32.65
CA LEU A 372 -16.62 10.79 32.94
C LEU A 372 -17.37 10.82 34.27
N SER A 373 -18.12 9.77 34.58
CA SER A 373 -18.73 9.56 35.90
C SER A 373 -17.67 9.59 37.01
N GLY A 374 -16.56 8.87 36.84
CA GLY A 374 -15.44 8.90 37.77
C GLY A 374 -14.88 10.31 38.00
N PHE A 375 -14.74 11.11 36.93
CA PHE A 375 -14.28 12.50 37.01
C PHE A 375 -15.28 13.42 37.74
N VAL A 376 -16.58 13.30 37.43
CA VAL A 376 -17.62 14.10 38.10
C VAL A 376 -17.68 13.76 39.59
N TRP A 377 -17.60 12.49 39.95
CA TRP A 377 -17.59 12.07 41.36
C TRP A 377 -16.32 12.52 42.09
N MET A 378 -15.16 12.53 41.42
CA MET A 378 -13.92 13.08 41.96
C MET A 378 -14.04 14.60 42.22
N PHE A 379 -14.68 15.33 41.31
CA PHE A 379 -14.96 16.75 41.48
C PHE A 379 -15.91 17.00 42.66
N ILE A 380 -16.99 16.21 42.77
CA ILE A 380 -17.91 16.26 43.91
C ILE A 380 -17.15 16.02 45.21
N GLU A 381 -16.34 14.97 45.32
CA GLU A 381 -15.52 14.70 46.50
C GLU A 381 -14.59 15.87 46.85
N GLY A 382 -13.95 16.50 45.85
CA GLY A 382 -13.13 17.70 46.05
C GLY A 382 -13.92 18.88 46.64
N VAL A 383 -15.13 19.12 46.13
CA VAL A 383 -16.04 20.15 46.66
C VAL A 383 -16.52 19.79 48.07
N LEU A 384 -16.85 18.53 48.34
CA LEU A 384 -17.24 18.04 49.66
C LEU A 384 -16.13 18.27 50.69
N LEU A 385 -14.88 17.95 50.34
CA LEU A 385 -13.72 18.18 51.18
C LEU A 385 -13.48 19.66 51.43
N PHE A 386 -13.59 20.50 50.40
CA PHE A 386 -13.45 21.95 50.54
C PHE A 386 -14.51 22.55 51.48
N ILE A 387 -15.77 22.14 51.31
CA ILE A 387 -16.88 22.56 52.17
C ILE A 387 -16.68 22.05 53.60
N CYS A 388 -16.19 20.83 53.77
CA CYS A 388 -15.85 20.27 55.09
C CYS A 388 -14.79 21.13 55.79
N VAL A 389 -13.69 21.44 55.11
CA VAL A 389 -12.59 22.27 55.64
C VAL A 389 -13.08 23.67 56.02
N LYS A 390 -13.92 24.31 55.18
CA LYS A 390 -14.43 25.66 55.47
C LYS A 390 -15.54 25.70 56.53
N ASN A 391 -16.39 24.68 56.61
CA ASN A 391 -17.45 24.61 57.64
C ASN A 391 -16.92 24.16 59.02
N LEU A 392 -15.66 23.74 59.15
CA LEU A 392 -15.04 23.54 60.48
C LEU A 392 -15.02 24.82 61.34
N SER A 393 -15.29 26.00 60.76
CA SER A 393 -15.44 27.27 61.49
C SER A 393 -16.87 27.56 61.99
N GLN A 394 -17.92 26.86 61.54
CA GLN A 394 -19.30 27.24 61.86
C GLN A 394 -20.25 26.02 61.89
N ILE A 395 -20.50 25.51 63.10
CA ILE A 395 -21.26 24.26 63.36
C ILE A 395 -22.75 24.39 62.97
N SER A 396 -23.33 23.39 62.29
CA SER A 396 -24.77 23.03 62.37
C SER A 396 -25.10 21.69 61.68
N SER A 397 -25.76 20.77 62.40
CA SER A 397 -26.28 19.47 61.91
C SER A 397 -27.33 19.57 60.81
N LYS A 398 -27.96 20.75 60.59
CA LYS A 398 -29.06 20.90 59.60
C LYS A 398 -28.59 21.03 58.14
N LYS A 399 -27.36 21.49 57.88
CA LYS A 399 -26.79 21.52 56.51
C LYS A 399 -26.42 20.13 55.97
N ARG A 400 -26.30 19.13 56.85
CA ARG A 400 -26.02 17.71 56.51
C ARG A 400 -27.18 17.05 55.73
N ALA A 401 -28.40 17.57 55.84
CA ALA A 401 -29.59 17.08 55.13
C ALA A 401 -29.76 17.68 53.72
N VAL A 402 -29.27 18.90 53.47
CA VAL A 402 -29.25 19.53 52.13
C VAL A 402 -28.22 18.84 51.22
N LEU A 403 -27.22 18.22 51.84
CA LEU A 403 -26.29 17.24 51.27
C LEU A 403 -26.90 15.83 51.17
N SER A 404 -28.21 15.75 50.88
CA SER A 404 -28.93 14.49 50.69
C SER A 404 -28.19 13.63 49.66
N SER A 405 -27.72 12.47 50.11
CA SER A 405 -26.98 11.50 49.30
C SER A 405 -27.68 11.17 47.98
N GLY A 406 -29.02 11.24 47.93
CA GLY A 406 -29.80 11.01 46.72
C GLY A 406 -29.63 12.11 45.67
N PHE A 407 -29.64 13.39 46.08
CA PHE A 407 -29.52 14.52 45.16
C PHE A 407 -28.12 14.59 44.53
N LEU A 408 -27.07 14.29 45.30
CA LEU A 408 -25.70 14.21 44.77
C LEU A 408 -25.51 13.02 43.83
N CYS A 409 -26.14 11.87 44.11
CA CYS A 409 -26.16 10.75 43.17
C CYS A 409 -26.83 11.10 41.84
N VAL A 410 -27.95 11.81 41.88
CA VAL A 410 -28.63 12.27 40.67
C VAL A 410 -27.74 13.22 39.88
N ILE A 411 -27.11 14.21 40.52
CA ILE A 411 -26.22 15.16 39.83
C ILE A 411 -25.01 14.45 39.22
N GLY A 412 -24.36 13.56 39.98
CA GLY A 412 -23.12 12.90 39.54
C GLY A 412 -23.27 12.12 38.24
N TYR A 413 -24.34 11.33 38.13
CA TYR A 413 -24.58 10.51 36.94
C TYR A 413 -25.30 11.27 35.82
N VAL A 414 -26.23 12.19 36.13
CA VAL A 414 -26.96 12.95 35.10
C VAL A 414 -26.03 13.87 34.33
N VAL A 415 -25.08 14.52 35.00
CA VAL A 415 -24.10 15.38 34.32
C VAL A 415 -23.24 14.57 33.34
N ALA A 416 -22.73 13.41 33.77
CA ALA A 416 -21.96 12.53 32.90
C ALA A 416 -22.80 12.01 31.71
N LEU A 417 -24.06 11.65 31.96
CA LEU A 417 -24.97 11.17 30.91
C LEU A 417 -25.26 12.24 29.87
N VAL A 418 -25.56 13.47 30.29
CA VAL A 418 -25.85 14.59 29.36
C VAL A 418 -24.66 14.87 28.44
N VAL A 419 -23.44 14.88 28.98
CA VAL A 419 -22.23 15.12 28.18
C VAL A 419 -22.00 14.00 27.16
N VAL A 420 -22.23 12.74 27.54
CA VAL A 420 -22.11 11.61 26.60
C VAL A 420 -23.19 11.69 25.52
N CYS A 421 -24.44 11.98 25.87
CA CYS A 421 -25.52 12.16 24.89
C CYS A 421 -25.23 13.29 23.90
N VAL A 422 -24.71 14.43 24.37
CA VAL A 422 -24.30 15.54 23.49
C VAL A 422 -23.13 15.13 22.60
N SER A 423 -22.14 14.43 23.16
CA SER A 423 -20.98 13.95 22.38
C SER A 423 -21.37 12.98 21.28
N VAL A 424 -22.25 12.02 21.58
CA VAL A 424 -22.79 11.07 20.59
C VAL A 424 -23.67 11.79 19.56
N GLY A 425 -24.46 12.78 19.98
CA GLY A 425 -25.33 13.54 19.07
C GLY A 425 -24.58 14.48 18.11
N LEU A 426 -23.46 15.05 18.54
CA LEU A 426 -22.65 15.96 17.72
C LEU A 426 -21.68 15.23 16.80
N VAL A 427 -21.11 14.10 17.24
CA VAL A 427 -20.12 13.33 16.47
C VAL A 427 -20.42 11.83 16.60
N PRO A 428 -21.48 11.33 15.93
CA PRO A 428 -21.82 9.91 15.96
C PRO A 428 -20.73 9.03 15.35
N GLU A 429 -19.99 9.55 14.36
CA GLU A 429 -18.86 8.90 13.69
C GLU A 429 -17.69 8.60 14.66
N GLY A 430 -17.63 9.28 15.81
CA GLY A 430 -16.59 9.07 16.82
C GLY A 430 -16.79 7.82 17.68
N TYR A 431 -17.99 7.24 17.69
CA TYR A 431 -18.32 6.07 18.52
C TYR A 431 -18.48 4.78 17.70
N GLY A 432 -18.85 4.89 16.42
CA GLY A 432 -18.93 3.74 15.52
C GLY A 432 -18.66 4.17 14.08
N ASN A 433 -17.65 3.59 13.46
CA ASN A 433 -17.33 3.83 12.06
C ASN A 433 -17.99 2.74 11.19
N GLU A 434 -18.65 3.10 10.09
CA GLU A 434 -19.17 2.17 9.07
C GLU A 434 -18.05 1.64 8.15
N GLN A 435 -16.92 1.20 8.70
CA GLN A 435 -15.79 0.71 7.90
C GLN A 435 -15.29 -0.65 8.35
#